data_AF-A0A959XKG9-F1
#
_entry.id   AF-A0A959XKG9-F1
#
_cell.length_a   1.000
_cell.length_b   1.000
_cell.length_c   1.000
_cell.angle_alpha   90.00
_cell.angle_beta   90.00
_cell.angle_gamma   90.00
#
_symmetry.space_group_name_H-M   'P 1'
#
loop_
_entity.id
_entity.type
_entity.pdbx_description
1 polymer ?
#
loop_
_entity_poly.entity_id
_entity_poly.type
_entity_poly.pdbx_seq_one_letter_code
_entity_poly.pdbx_strand_id
1 'polypeptide(L)'
;YLTIEHATKGPHPVHNNAAISLWYANAEMDHLTLMDNLGNPVFAQYSQVVLTNSVLHSDITGDLINVKYGEAEISHCNFIGNEQPDTDAIDYDEIENGVIEFVNIQGLYGINSDGIDLGEECVNIDIHDCFIFDCTDKGISVGQGSTTTISNVTIVNCNMGVGIKDLATVEMNQVTSYSNVTGVSCFEKNPGFGGGIASVSNSILSNSSESPVFADELSMVDVSYTLYDTDTLVGTGVFWANPLFADAPHFDFHVLTESPALTSGDQGQEVGSAYHDYSGTSDIMISDIQYFHPVNGEQEFLKLWNTGDETVDLSGYYIESAIYHLFPSGISLAPGEKLMLAKDINLFPPGDDQVYQWDSGQLSNGGEKLLLHDNHGIVVDYVKYSPDAPWPSTTLEDQYLTLISASLDNHFAESWTTDIFISDENLPQNRKGLHIYPNPAQGQMWLLLPEPLDHGIIRITDMSGRVVFEMNQVTAGTQVEIHPSLQDGLYLLTVLNGNGVVLGNERFVAQ
;
A
#
# COMPACT_ATOMS: atom_id res chain seq x y z
N TYR A 1 26.71 15.98 14.47
CA TYR A 1 25.41 16.65 14.29
C TYR A 1 25.62 18.00 13.63
N LEU A 2 25.31 18.06 12.33
CA LEU A 2 25.29 19.28 11.52
C LEU A 2 23.98 19.29 10.71
N THR A 3 23.24 20.39 10.81
CA THR A 3 22.01 20.60 10.03
C THR A 3 22.28 21.59 8.91
N ILE A 4 21.88 21.26 7.68
CA ILE A 4 22.00 22.11 6.49
C ILE A 4 20.61 22.32 5.91
N GLU A 5 20.17 23.57 5.91
CA GLU A 5 18.81 23.98 5.52
C GLU A 5 18.88 25.17 4.55
N HIS A 6 17.87 25.25 3.70
CA HIS A 6 17.65 26.30 2.71
C HIS A 6 18.84 26.49 1.75
N ALA A 7 19.69 25.47 1.63
CA ALA A 7 20.79 25.48 0.69
C ALA A 7 20.23 25.37 -0.73
N THR A 8 20.81 26.14 -1.63
CA THR A 8 20.50 26.14 -3.07
C THR A 8 21.73 25.66 -3.84
N LYS A 9 21.64 25.72 -5.16
CA LYS A 9 22.81 25.57 -6.04
C LYS A 9 23.81 26.72 -5.83
N GLY A 10 25.09 26.40 -5.95
CA GLY A 10 26.18 27.39 -5.94
C GLY A 10 26.35 28.08 -7.30
N PRO A 11 27.38 28.94 -7.44
CA PRO A 11 27.53 29.81 -8.62
C PRO A 11 27.90 29.06 -9.90
N HIS A 12 28.49 27.86 -9.79
CA HIS A 12 28.79 27.03 -10.96
C HIS A 12 27.62 26.08 -11.25
N PRO A 13 26.86 26.28 -12.35
CA PRO A 13 25.60 25.58 -12.57
C PRO A 13 25.74 24.07 -12.81
N VAL A 14 26.95 23.61 -13.16
CA VAL A 14 27.27 22.18 -13.34
C VAL A 14 27.83 21.57 -12.04
N HIS A 15 28.94 22.09 -11.53
CA HIS A 15 29.63 21.51 -10.36
C HIS A 15 29.06 21.90 -8.98
N ASN A 16 28.19 22.90 -8.88
CA ASN A 16 27.57 23.30 -7.60
C ASN A 16 26.05 23.11 -7.67
N ASN A 17 25.62 21.91 -7.97
CA ASN A 17 24.23 21.52 -8.22
C ASN A 17 23.49 20.98 -6.98
N ALA A 18 24.14 20.92 -5.81
CA ALA A 18 23.58 20.41 -4.56
C ALA A 18 23.96 21.29 -3.34
N ALA A 19 23.34 21.04 -2.18
CA ALA A 19 23.67 21.68 -0.91
C ALA A 19 25.12 21.38 -0.50
N ILE A 20 25.55 20.13 -0.69
CA ILE A 20 26.95 19.71 -0.65
C ILE A 20 27.35 19.26 -2.04
N SER A 21 28.27 19.98 -2.68
CA SER A 21 28.86 19.55 -3.95
C SER A 21 30.35 19.27 -3.81
N LEU A 22 30.77 18.07 -4.19
CA LEU A 22 32.15 17.58 -4.09
C LEU A 22 32.75 17.37 -5.49
N TRP A 23 33.98 17.85 -5.69
CA TRP A 23 34.69 17.77 -6.97
C TRP A 23 36.18 17.53 -6.71
N TYR A 24 36.71 16.37 -7.11
CA TYR A 24 38.09 15.94 -6.78
C TYR A 24 38.41 16.09 -5.29
N ALA A 25 37.51 15.60 -4.43
CA ALA A 25 37.60 15.76 -2.99
C ALA A 25 37.35 14.42 -2.26
N ASN A 26 37.85 14.34 -1.02
CA ASN A 26 37.47 13.29 -0.10
C ASN A 26 36.64 13.93 1.01
N ALA A 27 35.47 13.37 1.28
CA ALA A 27 34.55 13.87 2.29
C ALA A 27 34.06 12.74 3.19
N GLU A 28 34.19 12.96 4.49
CA GLU A 28 33.56 12.15 5.53
C GLU A 28 32.47 13.02 6.18
N MET A 29 31.23 12.57 6.06
CA MET A 29 30.03 13.28 6.45
C MET A 29 29.26 12.41 7.44
N ASP A 30 29.18 12.86 8.68
CA ASP A 30 28.63 12.07 9.78
C ASP A 30 27.63 12.89 10.59
N HIS A 31 26.49 12.28 10.90
CA HIS A 31 25.38 12.92 11.62
C HIS A 31 24.89 14.21 10.95
N LEU A 32 24.60 14.15 9.64
CA LEU A 32 24.01 15.25 8.88
C LEU A 32 22.48 15.17 8.88
N THR A 33 21.84 16.34 8.87
CA THR A 33 20.40 16.48 8.60
C THR A 33 20.21 17.47 7.46
N LEU A 34 19.69 16.98 6.34
CA LEU A 34 19.45 17.73 5.11
C LEU A 34 17.98 17.57 4.70
N MET A 35 17.06 18.17 5.47
CA MET A 35 15.62 18.04 5.23
C MET A 35 15.05 19.22 4.42
N ASP A 36 15.39 20.46 4.77
CA ASP A 36 14.69 21.64 4.22
C ASP A 36 15.53 22.36 3.16
N ASN A 37 16.06 21.64 2.16
CA ASN A 37 16.92 22.23 1.12
C ASN A 37 16.14 22.60 -0.15
N LEU A 38 16.57 23.70 -0.79
CA LEU A 38 15.97 24.22 -2.03
C LEU A 38 16.65 23.64 -3.29
N GLY A 39 17.51 22.66 -3.09
CA GLY A 39 18.38 22.00 -4.06
C GLY A 39 18.64 20.56 -3.61
N ASN A 40 19.16 19.71 -4.50
CA ASN A 40 19.54 18.34 -4.14
C ASN A 40 20.49 18.34 -2.91
N PRO A 41 20.40 17.37 -1.99
CA PRO A 41 21.21 17.35 -0.78
C PRO A 41 22.70 17.17 -1.06
N VAL A 42 23.08 16.10 -1.76
CA VAL A 42 24.49 15.75 -1.99
C VAL A 42 24.74 15.40 -3.44
N PHE A 43 25.77 16.01 -4.02
CA PHE A 43 26.32 15.63 -5.32
C PHE A 43 27.83 15.52 -5.22
N ALA A 44 28.39 14.46 -5.79
CA ALA A 44 29.83 14.22 -5.78
C ALA A 44 30.30 13.70 -7.13
N GLN A 45 31.41 14.24 -7.62
CA GLN A 45 32.04 13.75 -8.84
C GLN A 45 33.56 13.63 -8.66
N TYR A 46 34.16 12.56 -9.16
CA TYR A 46 35.60 12.27 -9.00
C TYR A 46 36.07 12.32 -7.55
N SER A 47 35.21 11.87 -6.63
CA SER A 47 35.36 12.09 -5.19
C SER A 47 35.22 10.78 -4.42
N GLN A 48 35.79 10.74 -3.21
CA GLN A 48 35.55 9.69 -2.24
C GLN A 48 34.57 10.20 -1.19
N VAL A 49 33.45 9.51 -1.02
CA VAL A 49 32.36 9.91 -0.12
C VAL A 49 32.16 8.84 0.95
N VAL A 50 32.16 9.27 2.20
CA VAL A 50 31.66 8.47 3.33
C VAL A 50 30.53 9.26 3.95
N LEU A 51 29.31 8.72 3.95
CA LEU A 51 28.12 9.32 4.55
C LEU A 51 27.55 8.37 5.60
N THR A 52 27.53 8.81 6.86
CA THR A 52 27.06 7.98 7.97
C THR A 52 26.09 8.69 8.91
N ASN A 53 25.21 7.92 9.55
CA ASN A 53 24.31 8.39 10.63
C ASN A 53 23.46 9.61 10.23
N SER A 54 23.06 9.71 8.96
CA SER A 54 22.51 10.94 8.38
C SER A 54 21.07 10.78 7.88
N VAL A 55 20.35 11.90 7.77
CA VAL A 55 18.98 11.94 7.22
C VAL A 55 18.91 12.93 6.07
N LEU A 56 18.44 12.47 4.92
CA LEU A 56 18.38 13.24 3.67
C LEU A 56 16.95 13.25 3.11
N HIS A 57 16.54 14.41 2.62
CA HIS A 57 15.29 14.64 1.89
C HIS A 57 15.45 15.80 0.89
N SER A 58 14.61 15.83 -0.14
CA SER A 58 14.54 16.90 -1.14
C SER A 58 13.07 17.14 -1.51
N ASP A 59 12.65 18.40 -1.60
CA ASP A 59 11.33 18.78 -2.15
C ASP A 59 11.34 18.93 -3.69
N ILE A 60 12.50 18.77 -4.33
CA ILE A 60 12.69 18.97 -5.76
C ILE A 60 13.13 17.69 -6.48
N THR A 61 12.87 17.63 -7.78
CA THR A 61 13.39 16.60 -8.69
C THR A 61 14.91 16.46 -8.60
N GLY A 62 15.36 15.21 -8.66
CA GLY A 62 16.75 14.79 -8.61
C GLY A 62 17.08 14.08 -7.30
N ASP A 63 18.27 13.51 -7.28
CA ASP A 63 18.62 12.48 -6.31
C ASP A 63 18.98 13.07 -4.95
N LEU A 64 18.71 12.31 -3.88
CA LEU A 64 19.06 12.73 -2.53
C LEU A 64 20.58 12.72 -2.34
N ILE A 65 21.24 11.66 -2.82
CA ILE A 65 22.67 11.64 -3.04
C ILE A 65 23.00 11.06 -4.40
N ASN A 66 23.83 11.78 -5.15
CA ASN A 66 24.34 11.33 -6.44
C ASN A 66 25.88 11.34 -6.41
N VAL A 67 26.51 10.19 -6.66
CA VAL A 67 27.97 10.05 -6.72
C VAL A 67 28.38 9.48 -8.06
N LYS A 68 29.30 10.17 -8.75
CA LYS A 68 29.81 9.73 -10.05
C LYS A 68 31.34 9.63 -10.11
N TYR A 69 31.86 8.62 -10.81
CA TYR A 69 33.29 8.44 -11.12
C TYR A 69 34.20 8.39 -9.88
N GLY A 70 33.84 7.63 -8.86
CA GLY A 70 34.49 7.68 -7.55
C GLY A 70 34.27 6.46 -6.68
N GLU A 71 34.36 6.68 -5.37
CA GLU A 71 34.09 5.67 -4.33
C GLU A 71 33.07 6.24 -3.35
N ALA A 72 32.13 5.42 -2.88
CA ALA A 72 31.13 5.84 -1.92
C ALA A 72 30.75 4.74 -0.93
N GLU A 73 30.75 5.10 0.36
CA GLU A 73 30.27 4.30 1.48
C GLU A 73 29.12 5.07 2.15
N ILE A 74 27.92 4.48 2.15
CA ILE A 74 26.73 5.04 2.79
C ILE A 74 26.27 4.04 3.84
N SER A 75 26.22 4.47 5.10
CA SER A 75 25.95 3.57 6.23
C SER A 75 25.05 4.22 7.29
N HIS A 76 24.07 3.49 7.84
CA HIS A 76 23.21 3.99 8.93
C HIS A 76 22.48 5.30 8.58
N CYS A 77 21.92 5.40 7.37
CA CYS A 77 21.27 6.62 6.88
C CYS A 77 19.78 6.41 6.56
N ASN A 78 18.99 7.47 6.76
CA ASN A 78 17.57 7.49 6.39
C ASN A 78 17.37 8.42 5.21
N PHE A 79 16.73 7.91 4.17
CA PHE A 79 16.40 8.65 2.95
C PHE A 79 14.89 8.75 2.84
N ILE A 80 14.39 9.99 2.77
CA ILE A 80 12.98 10.30 2.69
C ILE A 80 12.73 10.95 1.34
N GLY A 81 12.01 10.25 0.48
CA GLY A 81 11.69 10.65 -0.88
C GLY A 81 10.67 11.78 -0.97
N ASN A 82 10.07 11.92 -2.16
CA ASN A 82 9.08 12.94 -2.49
C ASN A 82 8.19 12.47 -3.65
N GLU A 83 7.30 13.34 -4.12
CA GLU A 83 6.43 13.10 -5.29
C GLU A 83 7.03 13.59 -6.62
N GLN A 84 8.29 14.03 -6.63
CA GLN A 84 8.95 14.57 -7.81
C GLN A 84 9.46 13.45 -8.71
N PRO A 85 9.29 13.56 -10.04
CA PRO A 85 9.82 12.56 -10.97
C PRO A 85 11.35 12.56 -10.95
N ASP A 86 11.96 11.47 -11.41
CA ASP A 86 13.40 11.31 -11.56
C ASP A 86 14.15 11.66 -10.25
N THR A 87 13.69 11.12 -9.13
CA THR A 87 14.35 11.28 -7.82
C THR A 87 14.75 9.92 -7.29
N ASP A 88 16.04 9.64 -7.27
CA ASP A 88 16.55 8.44 -6.60
C ASP A 88 17.02 8.79 -5.18
N ALA A 89 16.84 7.88 -4.22
CA ALA A 89 17.43 8.12 -2.90
C ALA A 89 18.96 8.03 -2.96
N ILE A 90 19.50 7.03 -3.66
CA ILE A 90 20.94 6.90 -3.92
C ILE A 90 21.13 6.62 -5.42
N ASP A 91 21.83 7.50 -6.13
CA ASP A 91 22.26 7.32 -7.53
C ASP A 91 23.79 7.19 -7.61
N TYR A 92 24.26 6.04 -8.10
CA TYR A 92 25.66 5.78 -8.41
C TYR A 92 25.90 5.59 -9.91
N ASP A 93 26.89 6.31 -10.45
CA ASP A 93 27.41 6.12 -11.80
C ASP A 93 28.93 5.94 -11.79
N GLU A 94 29.42 4.87 -12.43
CA GLU A 94 30.85 4.55 -12.54
C GLU A 94 31.54 4.54 -11.16
N ILE A 95 30.88 3.94 -10.16
CA ILE A 95 31.44 3.72 -8.82
C ILE A 95 32.13 2.37 -8.75
N GLU A 96 33.32 2.34 -8.16
CA GLU A 96 34.06 1.09 -7.88
C GLU A 96 34.09 0.81 -6.38
N ASN A 97 33.78 -0.43 -5.96
CA ASN A 97 33.87 -0.88 -4.57
C ASN A 97 33.03 -0.07 -3.58
N GLY A 98 31.84 0.38 -4.01
CA GLY A 98 30.90 1.10 -3.14
C GLY A 98 30.19 0.18 -2.15
N VAL A 99 29.78 0.75 -1.02
CA VAL A 99 29.02 0.04 0.03
C VAL A 99 27.79 0.85 0.40
N ILE A 100 26.64 0.18 0.52
CA ILE A 100 25.39 0.74 1.02
C ILE A 100 24.86 -0.23 2.09
N GLU A 101 24.91 0.18 3.36
CA GLU A 101 24.52 -0.70 4.49
C GLU A 101 23.69 -0.01 5.57
N PHE A 102 22.84 -0.75 6.27
CA PHE A 102 22.03 -0.21 7.38
C PHE A 102 21.23 1.03 7.00
N VAL A 103 20.76 1.11 5.75
CA VAL A 103 19.97 2.25 5.27
C VAL A 103 18.48 1.95 5.27
N ASN A 104 17.71 3.00 5.52
CA ASN A 104 16.27 3.00 5.41
C ASN A 104 15.86 3.98 4.30
N ILE A 105 15.07 3.55 3.33
CA ILE A 105 14.65 4.35 2.18
C ILE A 105 13.14 4.26 2.04
N GLN A 106 12.46 5.41 1.96
CA GLN A 106 11.00 5.45 1.88
C GLN A 106 10.46 6.59 1.02
N GLY A 107 9.27 6.40 0.45
CA GLY A 107 8.40 7.47 -0.07
C GLY A 107 8.86 8.10 -1.37
N LEU A 108 9.32 7.27 -2.33
CA LEU A 108 9.74 7.69 -3.66
C LEU A 108 8.54 7.60 -4.63
N TYR A 109 7.67 8.60 -4.57
CA TYR A 109 6.36 8.58 -5.21
C TYR A 109 6.31 9.16 -6.63
N GLY A 110 7.39 9.79 -7.10
CA GLY A 110 7.46 10.31 -8.45
C GLY A 110 7.82 9.24 -9.49
N ILE A 111 7.34 9.39 -10.73
CA ILE A 111 7.70 8.46 -11.82
C ILE A 111 9.23 8.36 -12.02
N ASN A 112 9.70 7.17 -12.40
CA ASN A 112 11.13 6.89 -12.61
C ASN A 112 11.98 7.27 -11.39
N SER A 113 11.51 6.91 -10.20
CA SER A 113 12.20 7.12 -8.92
C SER A 113 12.48 5.78 -8.26
N ASP A 114 13.76 5.52 -8.02
CA ASP A 114 14.26 4.27 -7.47
C ASP A 114 14.81 4.50 -6.06
N GLY A 115 14.74 3.47 -5.20
CA GLY A 115 15.38 3.55 -3.88
C GLY A 115 16.90 3.65 -4.01
N ILE A 116 17.48 2.72 -4.77
CA ILE A 116 18.89 2.74 -5.16
C ILE A 116 18.96 2.55 -6.67
N ASP A 117 19.56 3.49 -7.41
CA ASP A 117 19.91 3.29 -8.82
C ASP A 117 21.43 3.15 -8.97
N LEU A 118 21.84 1.99 -9.48
CA LEU A 118 23.18 1.77 -10.02
C LEU A 118 23.09 1.97 -11.53
N GLY A 119 23.23 3.23 -11.94
CA GLY A 119 22.93 3.72 -13.28
C GLY A 119 23.82 3.10 -14.34
N GLU A 120 25.11 3.47 -14.37
CA GLU A 120 26.06 3.02 -15.38
C GLU A 120 27.36 2.46 -14.80
N GLU A 121 27.82 1.33 -15.34
CA GLU A 121 29.16 0.77 -15.14
C GLU A 121 29.67 0.74 -13.67
N CYS A 122 28.78 0.56 -12.70
CA CYS A 122 29.18 0.38 -11.29
C CYS A 122 29.77 -1.03 -11.09
N VAL A 123 30.91 -1.12 -10.41
CA VAL A 123 31.64 -2.38 -10.25
C VAL A 123 31.84 -2.73 -8.79
N ASN A 124 31.48 -3.97 -8.43
CA ASN A 124 31.69 -4.51 -7.09
C ASN A 124 31.01 -3.67 -5.99
N ILE A 125 29.74 -3.30 -6.21
CA ILE A 125 28.93 -2.64 -5.19
C ILE A 125 28.38 -3.69 -4.23
N ASP A 126 28.41 -3.41 -2.93
CA ASP A 126 27.83 -4.25 -1.90
C ASP A 126 26.67 -3.53 -1.22
N ILE A 127 25.46 -4.08 -1.33
CA ILE A 127 24.24 -3.55 -0.73
C ILE A 127 23.76 -4.55 0.31
N HIS A 128 23.75 -4.19 1.59
CA HIS A 128 23.31 -5.14 2.61
C HIS A 128 22.68 -4.55 3.87
N ASP A 129 21.84 -5.34 4.54
CA ASP A 129 21.18 -4.93 5.78
C ASP A 129 20.37 -3.62 5.60
N CYS A 130 19.54 -3.57 4.55
CA CYS A 130 18.75 -2.39 4.19
C CYS A 130 17.24 -2.66 4.28
N PHE A 131 16.46 -1.60 4.51
CA PHE A 131 15.01 -1.63 4.37
C PHE A 131 14.55 -0.55 3.39
N ILE A 132 13.87 -0.95 2.32
CA ILE A 132 13.45 -0.07 1.22
C ILE A 132 11.96 -0.29 0.99
N PHE A 133 11.16 0.77 1.04
CA PHE A 133 9.72 0.64 0.85
C PHE A 133 9.08 1.85 0.16
N ASP A 134 7.88 1.65 -0.37
CA ASP A 134 7.05 2.66 -1.02
C ASP A 134 7.82 3.42 -2.12
N CYS A 135 8.35 2.67 -3.10
CA CYS A 135 9.00 3.23 -4.29
C CYS A 135 8.16 2.93 -5.54
N THR A 136 7.69 3.97 -6.23
CA THR A 136 6.78 3.80 -7.37
C THR A 136 7.38 3.10 -8.58
N ASP A 137 8.72 3.04 -8.71
CA ASP A 137 9.39 2.31 -9.78
C ASP A 137 10.16 1.06 -9.25
N LYS A 138 11.45 1.17 -8.90
CA LYS A 138 12.24 0.04 -8.38
C LYS A 138 12.73 0.31 -6.96
N GLY A 139 12.66 -0.68 -6.08
CA GLY A 139 13.35 -0.62 -4.80
C GLY A 139 14.87 -0.53 -5.00
N ILE A 140 15.40 -1.44 -5.83
CA ILE A 140 16.80 -1.40 -6.30
C ILE A 140 16.82 -1.57 -7.82
N SER A 141 17.49 -0.66 -8.51
CA SER A 141 17.71 -0.67 -9.94
C SER A 141 19.20 -0.89 -10.22
N VAL A 142 19.51 -1.85 -11.09
CA VAL A 142 20.89 -2.17 -11.47
C VAL A 142 20.98 -2.26 -12.99
N GLY A 143 21.70 -1.34 -13.61
CA GLY A 143 21.71 -1.19 -15.06
C GLY A 143 23.06 -1.11 -15.73
N GLN A 144 23.02 -1.08 -17.06
CA GLN A 144 24.10 -0.74 -17.97
C GLN A 144 25.47 -1.35 -17.58
N GLY A 145 25.50 -2.68 -17.48
CA GLY A 145 26.71 -3.45 -17.19
C GLY A 145 27.18 -3.40 -15.74
N SER A 146 26.40 -2.81 -14.82
CA SER A 146 26.75 -2.74 -13.40
C SER A 146 26.73 -4.11 -12.72
N THR A 147 27.55 -4.26 -11.68
CA THR A 147 27.68 -5.49 -10.89
C THR A 147 27.54 -5.21 -9.40
N THR A 148 26.68 -5.97 -8.73
CA THR A 148 26.44 -5.80 -7.29
C THR A 148 26.10 -7.11 -6.60
N THR A 149 26.46 -7.19 -5.32
CA THR A 149 25.88 -8.14 -4.36
C THR A 149 24.76 -7.44 -3.59
N ILE A 150 23.70 -8.17 -3.29
CA ILE A 150 22.58 -7.70 -2.45
C ILE A 150 22.32 -8.76 -1.38
N SER A 151 22.45 -8.41 -0.10
CA SER A 151 22.19 -9.39 0.97
C SER A 151 21.52 -8.84 2.22
N ASN A 152 20.67 -9.62 2.88
CA ASN A 152 19.91 -9.17 4.05
C ASN A 152 19.09 -7.89 3.79
N VAL A 153 18.50 -7.76 2.61
CA VAL A 153 17.69 -6.59 2.25
C VAL A 153 16.20 -6.96 2.25
N THR A 154 15.38 -6.09 2.84
CA THR A 154 13.92 -6.21 2.77
C THR A 154 13.36 -5.09 1.88
N ILE A 155 12.54 -5.44 0.89
CA ILE A 155 11.99 -4.53 -0.12
C ILE A 155 10.47 -4.68 -0.20
N VAL A 156 9.73 -3.60 -0.02
CA VAL A 156 8.27 -3.63 0.16
C VAL A 156 7.55 -2.58 -0.67
N ASN A 157 6.37 -2.90 -1.21
CA ASN A 157 5.50 -1.93 -1.88
C ASN A 157 6.18 -1.16 -3.04
N CYS A 158 6.95 -1.88 -3.86
CA CYS A 158 7.57 -1.34 -5.07
C CYS A 158 6.94 -1.94 -6.33
N ASN A 159 6.93 -1.21 -7.44
CA ASN A 159 6.54 -1.81 -8.72
C ASN A 159 7.51 -2.96 -9.09
N MET A 160 8.81 -2.78 -8.89
CA MET A 160 9.74 -3.91 -8.88
C MET A 160 10.58 -3.88 -7.61
N GLY A 161 10.74 -5.03 -6.95
CA GLY A 161 11.65 -5.13 -5.81
C GLY A 161 13.09 -4.85 -6.25
N VAL A 162 13.60 -5.67 -7.17
CA VAL A 162 14.89 -5.47 -7.84
C VAL A 162 14.73 -5.55 -9.36
N GLY A 163 15.13 -4.49 -10.07
CA GLY A 163 15.19 -4.47 -11.54
C GLY A 163 16.63 -4.55 -12.05
N ILE A 164 16.94 -5.60 -12.81
CA ILE A 164 18.27 -5.86 -13.37
C ILE A 164 18.20 -5.72 -14.90
N LYS A 165 18.90 -4.74 -15.44
CA LYS A 165 18.77 -4.31 -16.85
C LYS A 165 20.12 -4.25 -17.57
N ASP A 166 20.08 -4.41 -18.89
CA ASP A 166 21.18 -3.98 -19.79
C ASP A 166 22.58 -4.55 -19.44
N LEU A 167 22.72 -5.89 -19.39
CA LEU A 167 23.94 -6.64 -19.02
C LEU A 167 24.37 -6.52 -17.56
N ALA A 168 23.56 -5.90 -16.70
CA ALA A 168 23.83 -5.93 -15.27
C ALA A 168 23.88 -7.36 -14.73
N THR A 169 24.75 -7.58 -13.74
CA THR A 169 24.89 -8.88 -13.05
C THR A 169 24.72 -8.71 -11.56
N VAL A 170 23.78 -9.45 -10.97
CA VAL A 170 23.42 -9.32 -9.55
C VAL A 170 23.45 -10.68 -8.85
N GLU A 171 24.09 -10.73 -7.69
CA GLU A 171 24.01 -11.88 -6.77
C GLU A 171 23.21 -11.50 -5.52
N MET A 172 22.09 -12.19 -5.29
CA MET A 172 21.18 -11.96 -4.17
C MET A 172 21.21 -13.13 -3.18
N ASN A 173 21.31 -12.80 -1.88
CA ASN A 173 21.25 -13.77 -0.79
C ASN A 173 20.45 -13.22 0.39
N GLN A 174 19.55 -14.00 1.01
CA GLN A 174 18.80 -13.52 2.18
C GLN A 174 18.03 -12.21 1.90
N VAL A 175 17.34 -12.15 0.76
CA VAL A 175 16.46 -11.02 0.42
C VAL A 175 15.02 -11.38 0.80
N THR A 176 14.30 -10.43 1.40
CA THR A 176 12.84 -10.50 1.58
C THR A 176 12.18 -9.48 0.66
N SER A 177 11.48 -9.94 -0.37
CA SER A 177 10.61 -9.12 -1.22
C SER A 177 9.16 -9.39 -0.82
N TYR A 178 8.40 -8.34 -0.48
CA TYR A 178 7.01 -8.44 -0.04
C TYR A 178 6.14 -7.37 -0.70
N SER A 179 4.92 -7.70 -1.15
CA SER A 179 3.97 -6.71 -1.70
C SER A 179 4.52 -5.88 -2.89
N ASN A 180 5.49 -6.43 -3.62
CA ASN A 180 5.99 -5.81 -4.85
C ASN A 180 5.15 -6.29 -6.05
N VAL A 181 4.98 -5.50 -7.10
CA VAL A 181 4.28 -6.00 -8.30
C VAL A 181 5.04 -7.18 -8.89
N THR A 182 6.35 -7.00 -9.10
CA THR A 182 7.30 -8.10 -9.36
C THR A 182 8.44 -8.09 -8.35
N GLY A 183 8.75 -9.24 -7.74
CA GLY A 183 9.85 -9.32 -6.77
C GLY A 183 11.23 -9.06 -7.39
N VAL A 184 11.60 -9.84 -8.40
CA VAL A 184 12.86 -9.69 -9.16
C VAL A 184 12.56 -9.65 -10.65
N SER A 185 13.06 -8.65 -11.37
CA SER A 185 12.80 -8.49 -12.80
C SER A 185 14.10 -8.31 -13.58
N CYS A 186 14.40 -9.23 -14.50
CA CYS A 186 15.54 -9.10 -15.43
C CYS A 186 15.06 -8.84 -16.86
N PHE A 187 15.56 -7.78 -17.50
CA PHE A 187 15.12 -7.40 -18.84
C PHE A 187 16.15 -6.56 -19.62
N GLU A 188 15.99 -6.45 -20.93
CA GLU A 188 16.64 -5.41 -21.74
C GLU A 188 15.78 -4.14 -21.71
N LYS A 189 16.29 -3.04 -21.12
CA LYS A 189 15.64 -1.72 -21.14
C LYS A 189 16.05 -0.95 -22.40
N ASN A 190 17.34 -0.97 -22.72
CA ASN A 190 17.93 -0.27 -23.84
C ASN A 190 18.18 -1.24 -25.01
N PRO A 191 17.48 -1.11 -26.15
CA PRO A 191 17.59 -2.06 -27.24
C PRO A 191 19.03 -2.26 -27.74
N GLY A 192 19.48 -3.51 -27.75
CA GLY A 192 20.82 -3.91 -28.18
C GLY A 192 21.86 -3.91 -27.07
N PHE A 193 21.50 -3.59 -25.82
CA PHE A 193 22.39 -3.75 -24.69
C PHE A 193 22.36 -5.19 -24.17
N GLY A 194 21.27 -5.95 -24.32
CA GLY A 194 21.11 -7.29 -23.76
C GLY A 194 20.38 -7.30 -22.42
N GLY A 195 19.99 -8.48 -21.94
CA GLY A 195 19.23 -8.63 -20.70
C GLY A 195 20.09 -8.61 -19.44
N GLY A 196 19.43 -8.61 -18.28
CA GLY A 196 20.04 -8.75 -16.97
C GLY A 196 20.36 -10.20 -16.61
N ILE A 197 21.35 -10.40 -15.73
CA ILE A 197 21.72 -11.70 -15.17
C ILE A 197 21.60 -11.63 -13.64
N ALA A 198 20.82 -12.53 -13.05
CA ALA A 198 20.69 -12.60 -11.59
C ALA A 198 20.85 -14.03 -11.07
N SER A 199 21.38 -14.13 -9.86
CA SER A 199 21.22 -15.31 -9.00
C SER A 199 20.51 -14.92 -7.72
N VAL A 200 19.50 -15.68 -7.32
CA VAL A 200 18.71 -15.46 -6.09
C VAL A 200 18.83 -16.70 -5.22
N SER A 201 19.26 -16.52 -3.98
CA SER A 201 19.47 -17.63 -3.04
C SER A 201 18.96 -17.30 -1.64
N ASN A 202 18.51 -18.32 -0.90
CA ASN A 202 18.15 -18.18 0.52
C ASN A 202 17.17 -17.04 0.80
N SER A 203 16.21 -16.80 -0.09
CA SER A 203 15.39 -15.58 -0.07
C SER A 203 13.90 -15.91 0.13
N ILE A 204 13.11 -14.89 0.47
CA ILE A 204 11.64 -14.94 0.50
C ILE A 204 11.12 -13.96 -0.57
N LEU A 205 10.37 -14.47 -1.54
CA LEU A 205 9.67 -13.69 -2.56
C LEU A 205 8.16 -13.89 -2.36
N SER A 206 7.59 -13.09 -1.46
CA SER A 206 6.24 -13.28 -0.94
C SER A 206 5.31 -12.16 -1.41
N ASN A 207 4.02 -12.47 -1.51
CA ASN A 207 2.95 -11.53 -1.77
C ASN A 207 3.22 -10.60 -2.98
N SER A 208 3.71 -11.16 -4.10
CA SER A 208 3.84 -10.37 -5.32
C SER A 208 2.50 -10.30 -6.04
N SER A 209 2.11 -9.15 -6.60
CA SER A 209 0.80 -9.04 -7.26
C SER A 209 0.78 -9.65 -8.67
N GLU A 210 1.93 -9.70 -9.34
CA GLU A 210 2.12 -10.36 -10.64
C GLU A 210 2.98 -11.63 -10.54
N SER A 211 4.27 -11.51 -10.22
CA SER A 211 5.20 -12.64 -10.23
C SER A 211 6.33 -12.47 -9.21
N PRO A 212 6.81 -13.54 -8.55
CA PRO A 212 8.02 -13.45 -7.73
C PRO A 212 9.26 -13.13 -8.58
N VAL A 213 9.33 -13.66 -9.82
CA VAL A 213 10.45 -13.45 -10.74
C VAL A 213 9.96 -13.27 -12.17
N PHE A 214 10.48 -12.28 -12.87
CA PHE A 214 10.34 -12.08 -14.30
C PHE A 214 11.71 -12.09 -14.99
N ALA A 215 11.77 -12.70 -16.18
CA ALA A 215 12.93 -12.63 -17.06
C ALA A 215 12.45 -12.60 -18.52
N ASP A 216 12.94 -11.64 -19.30
CA ASP A 216 12.70 -11.63 -20.75
C ASP A 216 13.57 -12.67 -21.49
N GLU A 217 13.42 -12.76 -22.82
CA GLU A 217 14.15 -13.74 -23.65
C GLU A 217 15.67 -13.52 -23.71
N LEU A 218 16.16 -12.36 -23.29
CA LEU A 218 17.58 -11.97 -23.30
C LEU A 218 18.22 -12.07 -21.93
N SER A 219 17.43 -12.37 -20.90
CA SER A 219 17.82 -12.35 -19.50
C SER A 219 17.93 -13.74 -18.91
N MET A 220 18.60 -13.83 -17.75
CA MET A 220 18.74 -15.08 -17.00
C MET A 220 18.57 -14.83 -15.51
N VAL A 221 17.74 -15.65 -14.87
CA VAL A 221 17.63 -15.68 -13.41
C VAL A 221 17.80 -17.12 -12.94
N ASP A 222 18.83 -17.38 -12.15
CA ASP A 222 18.98 -18.65 -11.43
C ASP A 222 18.46 -18.50 -10.01
N VAL A 223 17.56 -19.38 -9.58
CA VAL A 223 16.93 -19.31 -8.27
C VAL A 223 17.22 -20.58 -7.49
N SER A 224 17.59 -20.41 -6.22
CA SER A 224 17.82 -21.54 -5.32
C SER A 224 17.37 -21.23 -3.90
N TYR A 225 16.99 -22.26 -3.14
CA TYR A 225 16.67 -22.17 -1.71
C TYR A 225 15.78 -20.98 -1.35
N THR A 226 14.71 -20.77 -2.14
CA THR A 226 13.88 -19.57 -2.06
C THR A 226 12.42 -19.95 -1.81
N LEU A 227 11.83 -19.30 -0.81
CA LEU A 227 10.40 -19.39 -0.50
C LEU A 227 9.64 -18.44 -1.41
N TYR A 228 8.51 -18.91 -1.96
CA TYR A 228 7.59 -18.08 -2.73
C TYR A 228 6.14 -18.53 -2.54
N ASP A 229 5.16 -17.72 -2.95
CA ASP A 229 3.74 -17.98 -2.69
C ASP A 229 2.75 -17.39 -3.72
N THR A 230 3.24 -16.94 -4.87
CA THR A 230 2.42 -16.16 -5.83
C THR A 230 2.22 -16.86 -7.18
N ASP A 231 3.29 -17.05 -7.95
CA ASP A 231 3.27 -17.72 -9.26
C ASP A 231 4.47 -18.67 -9.38
N THR A 232 4.46 -19.50 -10.40
CA THR A 232 5.42 -20.59 -10.63
C THR A 232 6.85 -20.09 -10.57
N LEU A 233 7.61 -20.63 -9.63
CA LEU A 233 9.04 -20.43 -9.52
C LEU A 233 9.74 -21.78 -9.57
N VAL A 234 10.81 -21.85 -10.38
CA VAL A 234 11.59 -23.08 -10.56
C VAL A 234 13.03 -22.83 -10.18
N GLY A 235 13.62 -23.80 -9.49
CA GLY A 235 14.97 -23.66 -8.97
C GLY A 235 15.34 -24.78 -8.00
N THR A 236 16.61 -24.86 -7.65
CA THR A 236 17.08 -25.88 -6.70
C THR A 236 16.66 -25.51 -5.29
N GLY A 237 15.89 -26.35 -4.60
CA GLY A 237 15.46 -26.03 -3.22
C GLY A 237 14.45 -24.88 -3.13
N VAL A 238 13.82 -24.50 -4.24
CA VAL A 238 12.69 -23.54 -4.26
C VAL A 238 11.43 -24.24 -3.77
N PHE A 239 10.64 -23.58 -2.92
CA PHE A 239 9.47 -24.18 -2.28
C PHE A 239 8.33 -23.18 -2.08
N TRP A 240 7.10 -23.67 -2.29
CA TRP A 240 5.88 -22.89 -2.11
C TRP A 240 5.41 -22.99 -0.65
N ALA A 241 5.34 -21.86 0.07
CA ALA A 241 4.84 -21.84 1.44
C ALA A 241 4.45 -20.43 1.90
N ASN A 242 3.65 -20.36 2.97
CA ASN A 242 3.50 -19.14 3.75
C ASN A 242 4.78 -18.92 4.59
N PRO A 243 5.45 -17.75 4.51
CA PRO A 243 6.65 -17.46 5.31
C PRO A 243 6.35 -17.30 6.80
N LEU A 244 5.08 -17.17 7.19
CA LEU A 244 4.62 -17.00 8.58
C LEU A 244 5.37 -15.85 9.25
N PHE A 245 5.29 -14.66 8.64
CA PHE A 245 5.75 -13.41 9.23
C PHE A 245 4.93 -13.06 10.48
N ALA A 246 5.55 -12.31 11.40
CA ALA A 246 4.94 -11.94 12.67
C ALA A 246 3.77 -10.96 12.50
N ASP A 247 3.93 -9.93 11.66
CA ASP A 247 2.91 -8.92 11.35
C ASP A 247 3.24 -8.19 10.04
N ALA A 248 3.22 -8.93 8.91
CA ALA A 248 3.62 -8.40 7.60
C ALA A 248 2.86 -7.14 7.15
N PRO A 249 1.54 -6.99 7.41
CA PRO A 249 0.83 -5.75 7.08
C PRO A 249 1.41 -4.50 7.77
N HIS A 250 2.00 -4.64 8.96
CA HIS A 250 2.65 -3.55 9.68
C HIS A 250 4.19 -3.63 9.57
N PHE A 251 4.69 -4.23 8.49
CA PHE A 251 6.10 -4.40 8.15
C PHE A 251 6.95 -5.18 9.17
N ASP A 252 6.34 -6.04 9.99
CA ASP A 252 7.09 -6.98 10.81
C ASP A 252 7.29 -8.32 10.10
N PHE A 253 8.42 -8.44 9.40
CA PHE A 253 8.82 -9.64 8.65
C PHE A 253 9.68 -10.63 9.46
N HIS A 254 9.69 -10.56 10.80
CA HIS A 254 10.29 -11.63 11.58
C HIS A 254 9.56 -12.96 11.28
N VAL A 255 10.32 -14.00 10.94
CA VAL A 255 9.75 -15.33 10.70
C VAL A 255 9.41 -16.01 12.04
N LEU A 256 8.17 -16.48 12.17
CA LEU A 256 7.71 -17.16 13.37
C LEU A 256 8.34 -18.55 13.53
N THR A 257 8.35 -19.09 14.75
CA THR A 257 9.03 -20.36 15.08
C THR A 257 8.52 -21.60 14.34
N GLU A 258 7.30 -21.54 13.79
CA GLU A 258 6.70 -22.62 12.99
C GLU A 258 6.91 -22.39 11.48
N SER A 259 7.60 -21.31 11.10
CA SER A 259 7.87 -20.97 9.71
C SER A 259 8.70 -22.04 9.01
N PRO A 260 8.30 -22.46 7.80
CA PRO A 260 9.15 -23.31 6.98
C PRO A 260 10.43 -22.58 6.54
N ALA A 261 10.46 -21.23 6.57
CA ALA A 261 11.62 -20.44 6.18
C ALA A 261 12.87 -20.73 7.04
N LEU A 262 12.68 -21.09 8.31
CA LEU A 262 13.77 -21.26 9.30
C LEU A 262 14.81 -22.34 8.96
N THR A 263 14.46 -23.32 8.12
CA THR A 263 15.34 -24.48 7.86
C THR A 263 15.43 -24.89 6.39
N SER A 264 14.94 -24.03 5.49
CA SER A 264 14.80 -24.38 4.07
C SER A 264 15.90 -23.79 3.18
N GLY A 265 16.79 -22.99 3.75
CA GLY A 265 17.97 -22.45 3.09
C GLY A 265 18.99 -23.53 2.75
N ASP A 266 20.01 -23.14 1.99
CA ASP A 266 21.17 -23.99 1.75
C ASP A 266 21.80 -24.41 3.09
N GLN A 267 22.17 -25.68 3.20
CA GLN A 267 22.65 -26.29 4.45
C GLN A 267 21.67 -26.17 5.64
N GLY A 268 20.38 -25.90 5.39
CA GLY A 268 19.34 -25.81 6.41
C GLY A 268 19.34 -24.51 7.20
N GLN A 269 19.90 -23.43 6.65
CA GLN A 269 19.80 -22.09 7.22
C GLN A 269 18.41 -21.47 7.01
N GLU A 270 18.17 -20.34 7.65
CA GLU A 270 16.98 -19.51 7.45
C GLU A 270 17.01 -18.84 6.06
N VAL A 271 15.85 -18.67 5.44
CA VAL A 271 15.69 -17.89 4.20
C VAL A 271 14.98 -16.59 4.47
N GLY A 272 15.27 -15.57 3.65
CA GLY A 272 14.81 -14.20 3.86
C GLY A 272 15.86 -13.36 4.57
N SER A 273 15.60 -12.06 4.65
CA SER A 273 16.45 -11.11 5.37
C SER A 273 16.37 -11.31 6.87
N ALA A 274 17.54 -11.37 7.51
CA ALA A 274 17.68 -11.33 8.97
C ALA A 274 17.79 -9.90 9.53
N TYR A 275 17.70 -8.89 8.67
CA TYR A 275 17.70 -7.48 9.05
C TYR A 275 16.26 -7.01 9.32
N HIS A 276 16.02 -6.56 10.55
CA HIS A 276 14.69 -6.23 11.06
C HIS A 276 14.56 -4.81 11.61
N ASP A 277 15.33 -3.85 11.09
CA ASP A 277 15.18 -2.43 11.42
C ASP A 277 14.15 -1.78 10.48
N TYR A 278 12.88 -2.06 10.76
CA TYR A 278 11.75 -1.59 9.97
C TYR A 278 11.25 -0.22 10.45
N SER A 279 10.73 0.58 9.52
CA SER A 279 10.06 1.85 9.81
C SER A 279 8.79 1.98 8.99
N GLY A 280 7.81 2.75 9.46
CA GLY A 280 6.53 2.90 8.76
C GLY A 280 5.60 1.70 8.97
N THR A 281 4.41 1.77 8.38
CA THR A 281 3.33 0.76 8.44
C THR A 281 2.52 0.82 7.15
N SER A 282 1.87 -0.29 6.75
CA SER A 282 0.70 -0.21 5.85
C SER A 282 -0.55 -0.11 6.71
N ASP A 283 -1.38 0.89 6.44
CA ASP A 283 -2.51 1.20 7.29
C ASP A 283 -3.85 0.70 6.73
N ILE A 284 -3.92 0.27 5.46
CA ILE A 284 -5.17 -0.14 4.80
C ILE A 284 -5.10 -1.56 4.24
N MET A 285 -6.11 -2.36 4.58
CA MET A 285 -6.25 -3.73 4.09
C MET A 285 -7.64 -4.04 3.54
N ILE A 286 -7.71 -4.86 2.52
CA ILE A 286 -8.88 -5.61 2.09
C ILE A 286 -9.19 -6.64 3.18
N SER A 287 -10.37 -6.52 3.78
CA SER A 287 -10.75 -7.24 5.00
C SER A 287 -11.99 -8.10 4.86
N ASP A 288 -12.90 -7.76 3.95
CA ASP A 288 -14.14 -8.53 3.76
C ASP A 288 -14.47 -8.61 2.26
N ILE A 289 -14.85 -9.79 1.75
CA ILE A 289 -15.18 -10.03 0.34
C ILE A 289 -16.46 -10.86 0.23
N GLN A 290 -17.55 -10.26 -0.28
CA GLN A 290 -18.78 -10.96 -0.67
C GLN A 290 -18.82 -11.08 -2.19
N TYR A 291 -18.25 -12.16 -2.71
CA TYR A 291 -18.18 -12.40 -4.16
C TYR A 291 -19.31 -13.28 -4.70
N PHE A 292 -20.06 -13.97 -3.82
CA PHE A 292 -21.12 -14.90 -4.21
C PHE A 292 -22.40 -14.61 -3.43
N HIS A 293 -23.50 -14.45 -4.16
CA HIS A 293 -24.84 -14.48 -3.59
C HIS A 293 -25.77 -15.30 -4.51
N PRO A 294 -26.33 -16.43 -4.05
CA PRO A 294 -27.07 -17.40 -4.88
C PRO A 294 -28.41 -16.87 -5.40
N VAL A 295 -29.03 -15.91 -4.71
CA VAL A 295 -30.32 -15.31 -5.11
C VAL A 295 -30.16 -13.99 -5.87
N ASN A 296 -29.32 -13.08 -5.38
CA ASN A 296 -29.12 -11.75 -5.95
C ASN A 296 -27.64 -11.44 -6.18
N GLY A 297 -27.13 -11.68 -7.40
CA GLY A 297 -25.74 -11.36 -7.77
C GLY A 297 -25.40 -9.86 -7.83
N GLU A 298 -26.32 -8.98 -7.42
CA GLU A 298 -26.03 -7.58 -7.17
C GLU A 298 -25.63 -7.33 -5.70
N GLN A 299 -25.79 -8.32 -4.81
CA GLN A 299 -25.30 -8.27 -3.42
C GLN A 299 -23.85 -8.71 -3.33
N GLU A 300 -22.98 -7.92 -3.96
CA GLU A 300 -21.53 -8.06 -3.84
C GLU A 300 -20.97 -6.83 -3.12
N PHE A 301 -19.97 -7.05 -2.27
CA PHE A 301 -19.24 -5.99 -1.61
C PHE A 301 -17.78 -6.36 -1.33
N LEU A 302 -16.97 -5.33 -1.14
CA LEU A 302 -15.60 -5.38 -0.67
C LEU A 302 -15.47 -4.42 0.51
N LYS A 303 -14.77 -4.78 1.59
CA LYS A 303 -14.44 -3.83 2.66
C LYS A 303 -12.95 -3.54 2.74
N LEU A 304 -12.64 -2.26 2.89
CA LEU A 304 -11.33 -1.77 3.31
C LEU A 304 -11.36 -1.51 4.81
N TRP A 305 -10.27 -1.81 5.50
CA TRP A 305 -10.10 -1.64 6.93
C TRP A 305 -8.84 -0.84 7.20
N ASN A 306 -8.95 0.23 7.98
CA ASN A 306 -7.80 0.87 8.58
C ASN A 306 -7.29 0.07 9.80
N THR A 307 -6.18 -0.63 9.60
CA THR A 307 -5.51 -1.45 10.63
C THR A 307 -4.45 -0.69 11.41
N GLY A 308 -4.03 0.47 10.90
CA GLY A 308 -3.07 1.36 11.54
C GLY A 308 -3.63 2.13 12.74
N ASP A 309 -2.78 2.98 13.32
CA ASP A 309 -3.09 3.84 14.46
C ASP A 309 -3.32 5.31 14.09
N GLU A 310 -3.17 5.66 12.82
CA GLU A 310 -3.44 6.99 12.26
C GLU A 310 -4.64 6.99 11.29
N THR A 311 -5.21 8.17 11.05
CA THR A 311 -6.29 8.31 10.06
C THR A 311 -5.72 8.29 8.65
N VAL A 312 -6.27 7.43 7.80
CA VAL A 312 -5.85 7.34 6.39
C VAL A 312 -6.79 8.16 5.51
N ASP A 313 -6.22 9.01 4.66
CA ASP A 313 -6.93 9.69 3.59
C ASP A 313 -6.94 8.79 2.34
N LEU A 314 -8.12 8.32 1.95
CA LEU A 314 -8.31 7.47 0.76
C LEU A 314 -8.46 8.31 -0.52
N SER A 315 -8.34 9.64 -0.47
CA SER A 315 -8.46 10.50 -1.65
C SER A 315 -7.50 10.07 -2.77
N GLY A 316 -8.05 9.63 -3.91
CA GLY A 316 -7.26 9.20 -5.05
C GLY A 316 -6.79 7.73 -5.01
N TYR A 317 -7.03 7.01 -3.91
CA TYR A 317 -6.88 5.55 -3.90
C TYR A 317 -7.82 4.96 -4.95
N TYR A 318 -7.46 3.80 -5.50
CA TYR A 318 -8.33 3.11 -6.43
C TYR A 318 -8.20 1.59 -6.37
N ILE A 319 -9.27 0.92 -6.76
CA ILE A 319 -9.32 -0.53 -6.91
C ILE A 319 -9.36 -0.87 -8.39
N GLU A 320 -8.61 -1.88 -8.79
CA GLU A 320 -8.62 -2.41 -10.16
C GLU A 320 -8.63 -3.95 -10.24
N SER A 321 -8.56 -4.47 -11.47
CA SER A 321 -8.71 -5.89 -11.85
C SER A 321 -10.17 -6.38 -11.92
N ALA A 322 -10.81 -6.69 -10.79
CA ALA A 322 -12.16 -7.26 -10.71
C ALA A 322 -13.27 -6.21 -10.82
N ILE A 323 -13.10 -5.16 -10.03
CA ILE A 323 -13.97 -3.99 -9.93
C ILE A 323 -13.10 -2.76 -10.17
N TYR A 324 -13.74 -1.67 -10.60
CA TYR A 324 -13.09 -0.37 -10.67
C TYR A 324 -13.82 0.60 -9.75
N HIS A 325 -13.05 1.25 -8.87
CA HIS A 325 -13.51 2.40 -8.12
C HIS A 325 -12.35 3.37 -7.89
N LEU A 326 -12.57 4.66 -8.12
CA LEU A 326 -11.65 5.73 -7.74
C LEU A 326 -12.26 6.53 -6.58
N PHE A 327 -11.59 6.55 -5.44
CA PHE A 327 -12.07 7.28 -4.27
C PHE A 327 -11.99 8.80 -4.51
N PRO A 328 -13.11 9.54 -4.33
CA PRO A 328 -13.10 10.99 -4.45
C PRO A 328 -12.32 11.65 -3.31
N SER A 329 -12.03 12.94 -3.46
CA SER A 329 -11.37 13.71 -2.41
C SER A 329 -12.23 13.80 -1.13
N GLY A 330 -11.61 13.70 0.04
CA GLY A 330 -12.24 13.90 1.35
C GLY A 330 -12.79 12.63 1.99
N ILE A 331 -12.47 11.46 1.44
CA ILE A 331 -12.80 10.17 2.08
C ILE A 331 -11.65 9.79 3.01
N SER A 332 -11.96 9.57 4.28
CA SER A 332 -10.96 9.14 5.27
C SER A 332 -11.50 8.00 6.13
N LEU A 333 -10.60 7.16 6.61
CA LEU A 333 -10.88 6.12 7.60
C LEU A 333 -10.09 6.38 8.88
N ALA A 334 -10.76 6.55 10.00
CA ALA A 334 -10.09 6.62 11.30
C ALA A 334 -9.55 5.23 11.70
N PRO A 335 -8.62 5.15 12.68
CA PRO A 335 -8.07 3.88 13.15
C PRO A 335 -9.17 2.89 13.54
N GLY A 336 -9.12 1.68 12.98
CA GLY A 336 -10.10 0.62 13.22
C GLY A 336 -11.41 0.75 12.44
N GLU A 337 -11.63 1.83 11.68
CA GLU A 337 -12.83 1.98 10.84
C GLU A 337 -12.74 1.13 9.56
N LYS A 338 -13.92 0.71 9.09
CA LYS A 338 -14.09 0.02 7.82
C LYS A 338 -14.95 0.83 6.85
N LEU A 339 -14.63 0.70 5.57
CA LEU A 339 -15.41 1.24 4.46
C LEU A 339 -15.85 0.08 3.56
N MET A 340 -17.13 0.03 3.23
CA MET A 340 -17.72 -0.92 2.29
C MET A 340 -17.88 -0.28 0.91
N LEU A 341 -17.33 -0.94 -0.10
CA LEU A 341 -17.65 -0.73 -1.51
C LEU A 341 -18.64 -1.80 -1.96
N ALA A 342 -19.84 -1.41 -2.34
CA ALA A 342 -20.90 -2.29 -2.81
C ALA A 342 -21.12 -2.17 -4.31
N LYS A 343 -21.63 -3.24 -4.94
CA LYS A 343 -22.07 -3.21 -6.34
C LYS A 343 -23.33 -2.37 -6.54
N ASP A 344 -24.34 -2.63 -5.71
CA ASP A 344 -25.55 -1.83 -5.60
C ASP A 344 -25.72 -1.40 -4.15
N ILE A 345 -25.42 -0.13 -3.88
CA ILE A 345 -25.48 0.43 -2.52
C ILE A 345 -26.88 0.32 -1.89
N ASN A 346 -27.94 0.22 -2.70
CA ASN A 346 -29.31 0.14 -2.18
C ASN A 346 -29.60 -1.21 -1.50
N LEU A 347 -28.78 -2.23 -1.74
CA LEU A 347 -28.92 -3.57 -1.17
C LEU A 347 -28.17 -3.74 0.17
N PHE A 348 -27.34 -2.77 0.52
CA PHE A 348 -26.56 -2.72 1.74
C PHE A 348 -27.04 -1.52 2.55
N PRO A 349 -28.11 -1.66 3.35
CA PRO A 349 -28.55 -0.58 4.20
C PRO A 349 -27.36 -0.17 5.10
N PRO A 350 -27.17 1.13 5.33
CA PRO A 350 -26.01 1.61 6.07
C PRO A 350 -26.00 1.04 7.48
N GLY A 351 -24.88 0.42 7.81
CA GLY A 351 -24.54 -0.05 9.16
C GLY A 351 -23.59 0.93 9.85
N ASP A 352 -22.69 0.40 10.68
CA ASP A 352 -21.64 1.20 11.34
C ASP A 352 -20.53 1.64 10.34
N ASP A 353 -20.43 0.98 9.18
CA ASP A 353 -19.40 1.25 8.15
C ASP A 353 -19.84 2.37 7.18
N GLN A 354 -18.87 3.12 6.64
CA GLN A 354 -19.12 4.00 5.49
C GLN A 354 -19.40 3.14 4.25
N VAL A 355 -20.47 3.40 3.49
CA VAL A 355 -20.84 2.61 2.31
C VAL A 355 -20.81 3.47 1.05
N TYR A 356 -20.10 3.01 0.03
CA TYR A 356 -20.05 3.61 -1.31
C TYR A 356 -20.39 2.56 -2.36
N GLN A 357 -20.78 3.03 -3.55
CA GLN A 357 -20.96 2.16 -4.69
C GLN A 357 -19.71 2.22 -5.58
N TRP A 358 -19.19 1.07 -6.02
CA TRP A 358 -18.10 1.08 -7.00
C TRP A 358 -18.60 1.46 -8.40
N ASP A 359 -17.68 1.87 -9.28
CA ASP A 359 -18.02 2.49 -10.55
C ASP A 359 -18.37 1.47 -11.64
N SER A 360 -17.64 0.34 -11.69
CA SER A 360 -17.90 -0.73 -12.65
C SER A 360 -17.27 -2.07 -12.26
N GLY A 361 -17.64 -3.13 -12.97
CA GLY A 361 -17.15 -4.49 -12.73
C GLY A 361 -18.05 -5.28 -11.77
N GLN A 362 -17.59 -6.49 -11.44
CA GLN A 362 -18.25 -7.41 -10.52
C GLN A 362 -17.22 -8.40 -9.99
N LEU A 363 -17.51 -9.00 -8.85
CA LEU A 363 -16.69 -10.08 -8.30
C LEU A 363 -17.03 -11.42 -8.96
N SER A 364 -16.02 -12.24 -9.18
CA SER A 364 -16.06 -13.54 -9.84
C SER A 364 -16.32 -14.62 -8.81
N ASN A 365 -17.36 -15.41 -9.06
CA ASN A 365 -17.64 -16.64 -8.32
C ASN A 365 -16.55 -17.72 -8.46
N GLY A 366 -15.66 -17.58 -9.45
CA GLY A 366 -14.54 -18.48 -9.68
C GLY A 366 -13.25 -18.08 -8.96
N GLY A 367 -13.26 -16.99 -8.18
CA GLY A 367 -12.05 -16.37 -7.65
C GLY A 367 -11.41 -15.44 -8.68
N GLU A 368 -10.68 -14.44 -8.20
CA GLU A 368 -9.90 -13.51 -9.01
C GLU A 368 -8.96 -12.66 -8.13
N LYS A 369 -8.27 -11.71 -8.76
CA LYS A 369 -7.35 -10.77 -8.11
C LYS A 369 -8.07 -9.46 -7.79
N LEU A 370 -7.75 -8.89 -6.64
CA LEU A 370 -8.10 -7.54 -6.21
C LEU A 370 -6.81 -6.78 -5.93
N LEU A 371 -6.71 -5.58 -6.49
CA LEU A 371 -5.57 -4.69 -6.30
C LEU A 371 -6.07 -3.39 -5.71
N LEU A 372 -5.55 -3.01 -4.55
CA LEU A 372 -5.75 -1.69 -3.97
C LEU A 372 -4.49 -0.87 -4.23
N HIS A 373 -4.68 0.25 -4.92
CA HIS A 373 -3.64 1.24 -5.12
C HIS A 373 -3.88 2.46 -4.24
N ASP A 374 -2.79 3.04 -3.75
CA ASP A 374 -2.82 4.36 -3.16
C ASP A 374 -2.97 5.47 -4.23
N ASN A 375 -2.92 6.73 -3.79
CA ASN A 375 -3.01 7.89 -4.66
C ASN A 375 -1.74 8.17 -5.48
N HIS A 376 -0.64 7.47 -5.22
CA HIS A 376 0.61 7.52 -5.99
C HIS A 376 0.72 6.38 -7.01
N GLY A 377 -0.19 5.39 -6.94
CA GLY A 377 -0.27 4.24 -7.85
C GLY A 377 0.44 2.99 -7.34
N ILE A 378 0.98 3.01 -6.11
CA ILE A 378 1.61 1.85 -5.47
C ILE A 378 0.52 0.85 -5.10
N VAL A 379 0.74 -0.44 -5.37
CA VAL A 379 -0.12 -1.51 -4.86
C VAL A 379 0.16 -1.67 -3.37
N VAL A 380 -0.72 -1.12 -2.54
CA VAL A 380 -0.59 -1.16 -1.08
C VAL A 380 -1.24 -2.39 -0.46
N ASP A 381 -2.15 -3.05 -1.20
CA ASP A 381 -2.70 -4.35 -0.82
C ASP A 381 -3.16 -5.16 -2.04
N TYR A 382 -3.04 -6.48 -1.92
CA TYR A 382 -3.36 -7.45 -2.96
C TYR A 382 -3.98 -8.71 -2.35
N VAL A 383 -5.12 -9.12 -2.93
CA VAL A 383 -5.78 -10.37 -2.54
C VAL A 383 -6.19 -11.15 -3.77
N LYS A 384 -5.81 -12.43 -3.82
CA LYS A 384 -6.31 -13.39 -4.83
C LYS A 384 -7.19 -14.45 -4.17
N TYR A 385 -8.46 -14.12 -3.99
CA TYR A 385 -9.41 -15.01 -3.34
C TYR A 385 -9.83 -16.17 -4.26
N SER A 386 -10.30 -17.27 -3.66
CA SER A 386 -10.77 -18.47 -4.38
C SER A 386 -12.00 -19.07 -3.69
N PRO A 387 -12.93 -19.68 -4.44
CA PRO A 387 -14.02 -20.47 -3.86
C PRO A 387 -13.57 -21.86 -3.38
N ASP A 388 -12.38 -22.29 -3.81
CA ASP A 388 -11.81 -23.59 -3.54
C ASP A 388 -10.83 -23.55 -2.35
N ALA A 389 -10.76 -24.67 -1.63
CA ALA A 389 -9.79 -24.86 -0.54
C ALA A 389 -8.35 -24.55 -1.01
N PRO A 390 -7.49 -23.93 -0.17
CA PRO A 390 -7.67 -23.74 1.27
C PRO A 390 -8.56 -22.56 1.70
N TRP A 391 -9.03 -21.73 0.76
CA TRP A 391 -9.93 -20.63 1.09
C TRP A 391 -11.26 -21.12 1.70
N PRO A 392 -11.83 -20.39 2.67
CA PRO A 392 -13.16 -20.70 3.18
C PRO A 392 -14.22 -20.65 2.05
N SER A 393 -15.08 -21.65 1.97
CA SER A 393 -16.14 -21.68 0.95
C SER A 393 -17.40 -20.96 1.45
N THR A 394 -17.87 -19.95 0.71
CA THR A 394 -19.14 -19.26 0.95
C THR A 394 -20.26 -20.04 0.26
N THR A 395 -21.04 -20.82 1.01
CA THR A 395 -22.07 -21.74 0.45
C THR A 395 -23.50 -21.33 0.75
N LEU A 396 -23.69 -20.39 1.68
CA LEU A 396 -25.00 -19.84 2.05
C LEU A 396 -25.22 -18.47 1.42
N GLU A 397 -26.48 -18.01 1.42
CA GLU A 397 -26.87 -16.82 0.66
C GLU A 397 -26.16 -15.55 1.14
N ASP A 398 -26.02 -15.44 2.46
CA ASP A 398 -25.51 -14.26 3.15
C ASP A 398 -24.04 -14.40 3.58
N GLN A 399 -23.28 -15.40 3.10
CA GLN A 399 -21.90 -15.60 3.58
C GLN A 399 -20.85 -14.78 2.81
N TYR A 400 -19.95 -14.10 3.52
CA TYR A 400 -18.76 -13.47 2.95
C TYR A 400 -17.47 -13.99 3.59
N LEU A 401 -16.35 -13.78 2.89
CA LEU A 401 -15.01 -13.94 3.46
C LEU A 401 -14.70 -12.76 4.36
N THR A 402 -14.23 -13.00 5.59
CA THR A 402 -13.73 -11.96 6.48
C THR A 402 -12.35 -12.33 7.01
N LEU A 403 -11.48 -11.34 7.11
CA LEU A 403 -10.16 -11.46 7.72
C LEU A 403 -10.31 -11.73 9.23
N ILE A 404 -9.50 -12.64 9.77
CA ILE A 404 -9.58 -13.07 11.18
C ILE A 404 -9.01 -12.00 12.13
N SER A 405 -7.93 -11.31 11.74
CA SER A 405 -7.21 -10.32 12.55
C SER A 405 -6.44 -9.36 11.65
N ALA A 406 -6.24 -8.12 12.10
CA ALA A 406 -5.42 -7.10 11.41
C ALA A 406 -3.95 -7.52 11.26
N SER A 407 -3.45 -8.36 12.16
CA SER A 407 -2.05 -8.80 12.18
C SER A 407 -1.77 -10.02 11.28
N LEU A 408 -2.78 -10.48 10.53
CA LEU A 408 -2.64 -11.65 9.67
C LEU A 408 -2.57 -11.20 8.22
N ASP A 409 -1.61 -11.76 7.50
CA ASP A 409 -1.41 -11.48 6.08
C ASP A 409 -2.60 -12.00 5.25
N ASN A 410 -3.35 -11.06 4.67
CA ASN A 410 -4.57 -11.31 3.92
C ASN A 410 -4.32 -11.93 2.53
N HIS A 411 -3.06 -12.05 2.09
CA HIS A 411 -2.66 -12.85 0.92
C HIS A 411 -2.96 -14.35 1.10
N PHE A 412 -2.89 -14.84 2.34
CA PHE A 412 -3.04 -16.26 2.64
C PHE A 412 -4.45 -16.64 3.05
N ALA A 413 -4.97 -17.71 2.43
CA ALA A 413 -6.29 -18.27 2.70
C ALA A 413 -6.54 -18.57 4.19
N GLU A 414 -5.52 -19.00 4.92
CA GLU A 414 -5.58 -19.35 6.35
C GLU A 414 -5.88 -18.14 7.25
N SER A 415 -5.69 -16.92 6.75
CA SER A 415 -6.03 -15.67 7.43
C SER A 415 -7.52 -15.34 7.35
N TRP A 416 -8.27 -16.06 6.52
CA TRP A 416 -9.68 -15.79 6.26
C TRP A 416 -10.60 -16.80 6.96
N THR A 417 -11.78 -16.33 7.33
CA THR A 417 -12.92 -17.15 7.74
C THR A 417 -14.18 -16.68 7.02
N THR A 418 -15.33 -17.28 7.32
CA THR A 418 -16.62 -16.80 6.81
C THR A 418 -17.41 -16.12 7.91
N ASP A 419 -18.07 -15.02 7.58
CA ASP A 419 -19.14 -14.44 8.39
C ASP A 419 -20.44 -14.35 7.58
N ILE A 420 -21.53 -13.97 8.22
CA ILE A 420 -22.86 -13.88 7.63
C ILE A 420 -23.30 -12.42 7.62
N PHE A 421 -23.51 -11.87 6.44
CA PHE A 421 -24.17 -10.60 6.23
C PHE A 421 -25.64 -10.73 6.61
N ILE A 422 -26.01 -10.28 7.80
CA ILE A 422 -27.41 -10.29 8.20
C ILE A 422 -28.14 -9.17 7.46
N SER A 423 -28.66 -9.49 6.27
CA SER A 423 -29.59 -8.62 5.56
C SER A 423 -30.82 -8.38 6.45
N ASP A 424 -31.29 -7.12 6.49
CA ASP A 424 -32.30 -6.60 7.42
C ASP A 424 -33.61 -7.42 7.48
N GLU A 425 -33.89 -8.24 6.46
CA GLU A 425 -35.03 -9.16 6.44
C GLU A 425 -34.98 -10.25 7.53
N ASN A 426 -33.80 -10.54 8.09
CA ASN A 426 -33.58 -11.52 9.16
C ASN A 426 -33.13 -10.90 10.50
N LEU A 427 -33.08 -9.57 10.65
CA LEU A 427 -32.83 -8.98 11.96
C LEU A 427 -33.95 -9.42 12.93
N PRO A 428 -33.62 -9.84 14.17
CA PRO A 428 -34.65 -10.05 15.18
C PRO A 428 -35.51 -8.79 15.24
N GLN A 429 -36.85 -8.94 15.33
CA GLN A 429 -37.86 -7.86 15.23
C GLN A 429 -37.66 -6.64 16.15
N ASN A 430 -36.59 -6.61 16.93
CA ASN A 430 -36.16 -5.54 17.82
C ASN A 430 -35.28 -4.45 17.17
N ARG A 431 -35.01 -4.46 15.85
CA ARG A 431 -34.41 -3.33 15.11
C ARG A 431 -35.32 -2.69 14.03
N LYS A 432 -36.64 -2.74 14.19
CA LYS A 432 -37.52 -1.81 13.44
C LYS A 432 -37.35 -0.38 13.99
N GLY A 433 -36.54 0.46 13.33
CA GLY A 433 -36.24 1.81 13.77
C GLY A 433 -36.05 2.80 12.61
N LEU A 434 -36.12 4.09 12.91
CA LEU A 434 -35.67 5.15 12.02
C LEU A 434 -34.14 5.24 12.13
N HIS A 435 -33.43 5.26 10.99
CA HIS A 435 -31.98 5.44 10.91
C HIS A 435 -31.58 6.64 10.04
N ILE A 436 -30.53 7.36 10.44
CA ILE A 436 -30.01 8.58 9.80
C ILE A 436 -28.55 8.38 9.44
N TYR A 437 -28.18 8.62 8.18
CA TYR A 437 -26.79 8.48 7.72
C TYR A 437 -26.41 9.51 6.64
N PRO A 438 -25.14 9.93 6.54
CA PRO A 438 -24.10 9.71 7.54
C PRO A 438 -24.43 10.45 8.85
N ASN A 439 -23.89 9.98 9.96
CA ASN A 439 -23.98 10.64 11.27
C ASN A 439 -22.59 10.60 11.94
N PRO A 440 -21.83 11.71 11.95
CA PRO A 440 -22.26 13.09 11.66
C PRO A 440 -22.65 13.36 10.19
N ALA A 441 -23.63 14.23 9.98
CA ALA A 441 -24.17 14.60 8.66
C ALA A 441 -23.55 15.91 8.15
N GLN A 442 -23.06 15.92 6.91
CA GLN A 442 -22.44 17.08 6.25
C GLN A 442 -23.33 17.58 5.10
N GLY A 443 -24.40 18.31 5.44
CA GLY A 443 -25.31 18.96 4.48
C GLY A 443 -26.31 18.04 3.76
N GLN A 444 -25.91 16.84 3.32
CA GLN A 444 -26.77 15.80 2.75
C GLN A 444 -26.85 14.62 3.71
N MET A 445 -28.05 14.06 3.84
CA MET A 445 -28.26 12.86 4.65
C MET A 445 -29.46 12.06 4.14
N TRP A 446 -29.48 10.80 4.50
CA TRP A 446 -30.49 9.83 4.16
C TRP A 446 -31.20 9.35 5.41
N LEU A 447 -32.49 9.09 5.25
CA LEU A 447 -33.36 8.52 6.27
C LEU A 447 -33.79 7.14 5.83
N LEU A 448 -33.46 6.12 6.63
CA LEU A 448 -34.03 4.80 6.53
C LEU A 448 -35.27 4.74 7.43
N LEU A 449 -36.42 4.51 6.81
CA LEU A 449 -37.71 4.49 7.45
C LEU A 449 -38.08 3.05 7.84
N PRO A 450 -38.72 2.85 9.01
CA PRO A 450 -39.16 1.53 9.44
C PRO A 450 -40.25 0.94 8.53
N GLU A 451 -40.99 1.79 7.80
CA GLU A 451 -42.03 1.44 6.83
C GLU A 451 -42.11 2.54 5.75
N PRO A 452 -42.58 2.23 4.51
CA PRO A 452 -42.77 3.22 3.46
C PRO A 452 -43.63 4.40 3.91
N LEU A 453 -43.24 5.61 3.49
CA LEU A 453 -44.00 6.81 3.81
C LEU A 453 -45.00 7.13 2.70
N ASP A 454 -46.27 7.28 3.08
CA ASP A 454 -47.29 7.83 2.20
C ASP A 454 -47.89 9.10 2.82
N HIS A 455 -47.72 10.24 2.14
CA HIS A 455 -48.14 11.56 2.60
C HIS A 455 -47.65 11.95 4.02
N GLY A 456 -46.45 11.52 4.41
CA GLY A 456 -45.90 11.76 5.74
C GLY A 456 -45.20 13.11 5.93
N ILE A 457 -44.61 13.29 7.11
CA ILE A 457 -43.88 14.50 7.54
C ILE A 457 -42.54 14.10 8.11
N ILE A 458 -41.45 14.72 7.64
CA ILE A 458 -40.11 14.61 8.21
C ILE A 458 -39.81 15.94 8.91
N ARG A 459 -39.39 15.89 10.17
CA ARG A 459 -39.15 17.09 10.98
C ARG A 459 -37.83 16.97 11.75
N ILE A 460 -37.02 18.02 11.73
CA ILE A 460 -35.80 18.13 12.54
C ILE A 460 -36.01 19.23 13.58
N THR A 461 -35.67 18.92 14.82
CA THR A 461 -35.70 19.84 15.96
C THR A 461 -34.31 19.98 16.58
N ASP A 462 -33.98 21.18 17.03
CA ASP A 462 -32.83 21.38 17.92
C ASP A 462 -33.13 20.83 19.33
N MET A 463 -32.12 20.76 20.19
CA MET A 463 -32.28 20.22 21.56
C MET A 463 -33.20 21.05 22.47
N SER A 464 -33.62 22.25 22.06
CA SER A 464 -34.65 23.04 22.75
C SER A 464 -36.08 22.71 22.29
N GLY A 465 -36.23 21.84 21.29
CA GLY A 465 -37.50 21.44 20.69
C GLY A 465 -37.99 22.38 19.59
N ARG A 466 -37.19 23.35 19.15
CA ARG A 466 -37.54 24.24 18.03
C ARG A 466 -37.33 23.51 16.71
N VAL A 467 -38.33 23.56 15.83
CA VAL A 467 -38.25 23.01 14.47
C VAL A 467 -37.29 23.85 13.64
N VAL A 468 -36.25 23.20 13.09
CA VAL A 468 -35.22 23.83 12.25
C VAL A 468 -35.31 23.39 10.78
N PHE A 469 -35.96 22.25 10.50
CA PHE A 469 -36.24 21.77 9.14
C PHE A 469 -37.53 20.93 9.14
N GLU A 470 -38.34 21.05 8.09
CA GLU A 470 -39.56 20.25 7.93
C GLU A 470 -39.89 20.02 6.44
N MET A 471 -40.20 18.78 6.10
CA MET A 471 -40.78 18.37 4.82
C MET A 471 -42.17 17.79 5.05
N ASN A 472 -43.14 18.22 4.24
CA ASN A 472 -44.54 17.80 4.34
C ASN A 472 -44.98 17.05 3.08
N GLN A 473 -45.96 16.16 3.23
CA GLN A 473 -46.53 15.36 2.13
C GLN A 473 -45.46 14.50 1.43
N VAL A 474 -44.56 13.91 2.21
CA VAL A 474 -43.49 13.05 1.71
C VAL A 474 -44.08 11.68 1.38
N THR A 475 -43.99 11.29 0.11
CA THR A 475 -44.32 9.94 -0.35
C THR A 475 -43.03 9.32 -0.89
N ALA A 476 -42.57 8.26 -0.24
CA ALA A 476 -41.32 7.59 -0.51
C ALA A 476 -41.38 6.10 -0.14
N GLY A 477 -40.41 5.32 -0.63
CA GLY A 477 -40.18 3.96 -0.14
C GLY A 477 -39.66 3.97 1.31
N THR A 478 -38.83 3.00 1.66
CA THR A 478 -38.15 2.96 2.96
C THR A 478 -36.95 3.89 3.07
N GLN A 479 -36.62 4.65 2.02
CA GLN A 479 -35.48 5.57 2.00
C GLN A 479 -35.91 6.96 1.54
N VAL A 480 -35.38 7.99 2.21
CA VAL A 480 -35.60 9.40 1.87
C VAL A 480 -34.31 10.20 1.97
N GLU A 481 -33.90 10.80 0.87
CA GLU A 481 -32.81 11.78 0.85
C GLU A 481 -33.30 13.15 1.28
N ILE A 482 -32.54 13.83 2.16
CA ILE A 482 -32.81 15.19 2.59
C ILE A 482 -31.51 16.02 2.63
N HIS A 483 -31.63 17.32 2.36
CA HIS A 483 -30.49 18.26 2.39
C HIS A 483 -30.79 19.44 3.34
N PRO A 484 -30.78 19.22 4.66
CA PRO A 484 -31.12 20.26 5.61
C PRO A 484 -29.94 21.23 5.79
N SER A 485 -30.17 22.53 5.61
CA SER A 485 -29.18 23.56 5.95
C SER A 485 -29.15 23.80 7.46
N LEU A 486 -28.31 23.05 8.17
CA LEU A 486 -28.17 23.10 9.64
C LEU A 486 -26.82 23.71 10.03
N GLN A 487 -26.75 24.28 11.24
CA GLN A 487 -25.48 24.62 11.88
C GLN A 487 -24.94 23.42 12.64
N ASP A 488 -23.64 23.38 12.89
CA ASP A 488 -22.99 22.33 13.67
C ASP A 488 -23.70 22.13 15.02
N GLY A 489 -24.04 20.89 15.35
CA GLY A 489 -24.72 20.59 16.61
C GLY A 489 -25.51 19.29 16.62
N LEU A 490 -26.09 18.98 17.78
CA LEU A 490 -26.93 17.80 17.99
C LEU A 490 -28.41 18.13 17.70
N TYR A 491 -29.06 17.28 16.92
CA TYR A 491 -30.46 17.42 16.51
C TYR A 491 -31.26 16.14 16.77
N LEU A 492 -32.59 16.28 16.80
CA LEU A 492 -33.55 15.18 16.81
C LEU A 492 -34.41 15.23 15.56
N LEU A 493 -34.36 14.18 14.75
CA LEU A 493 -35.26 13.97 13.62
C LEU A 493 -36.46 13.14 14.07
N THR A 494 -37.64 13.46 13.54
CA THR A 494 -38.91 12.77 13.80
C THR A 494 -39.65 12.57 12.48
N VAL A 495 -40.12 11.35 12.25
CA VAL A 495 -40.94 11.01 11.10
C VAL A 495 -42.37 10.74 11.54
N LEU A 496 -43.35 11.33 10.85
CA LEU A 496 -44.78 11.11 11.06
C LEU A 496 -45.44 10.59 9.78
N ASN A 497 -46.45 9.73 9.91
CA ASN A 497 -47.29 9.33 8.77
C ASN A 497 -48.33 10.43 8.43
N GLY A 498 -49.07 10.23 7.34
CA GLY A 498 -50.11 11.17 6.89
C GLY A 498 -51.28 11.41 7.87
N ASN A 499 -51.38 10.61 8.94
CA ASN A 499 -52.34 10.81 10.03
C ASN A 499 -51.73 11.55 11.24
N GLY A 500 -50.46 11.98 11.15
CA GLY A 500 -49.75 12.67 12.22
C GLY A 500 -49.27 11.75 13.35
N VAL A 501 -49.22 10.43 13.13
CA VAL A 501 -48.66 9.47 14.10
C VAL A 501 -47.15 9.39 13.88
N VAL A 502 -46.38 9.50 14.97
CA VAL A 502 -44.92 9.35 14.95
C VAL A 502 -44.57 7.90 14.60
N LEU A 503 -43.81 7.72 13.53
CA LEU A 503 -43.28 6.43 13.08
C LEU A 503 -41.91 6.13 13.71
N GLY A 504 -41.12 7.17 13.97
CA GLY A 504 -39.80 7.03 14.57
C GLY A 504 -39.17 8.37 14.93
N ASN A 505 -38.17 8.32 15.80
CA ASN A 505 -37.31 9.45 16.12
C ASN A 505 -35.86 8.97 16.30
N GLU A 506 -34.92 9.84 15.97
CA GLU A 506 -33.50 9.52 16.10
C GLU A 506 -32.66 10.80 16.20
N ARG A 507 -31.55 10.70 16.91
CA ARG A 507 -30.61 11.82 17.11
C ARG A 507 -29.47 11.71 16.11
N PHE A 508 -29.00 12.85 15.62
CA PHE A 508 -27.82 12.92 14.79
C PHE A 508 -27.04 14.22 15.04
N VAL A 509 -25.77 14.22 14.68
CA VAL A 509 -24.89 15.38 14.72
C VAL A 509 -24.83 15.98 13.32
N ALA A 510 -25.10 17.28 13.17
CA ALA A 510 -24.76 18.01 11.94
C ALA A 510 -23.36 18.63 12.09
N GLN A 511 -22.57 18.60 11.03
CA GLN A 511 -21.25 19.23 10.91
C GLN A 511 -21.15 20.08 9.66
#